data_AF-A0A930Y828-F1
#
_entry.id   AF-A0A930Y828-F1
#
_cell.length_a   1.000
_cell.length_b   1.000
_cell.length_c   1.000
_cell.angle_alpha   90.00
_cell.angle_beta   90.00
_cell.angle_gamma   90.00
#
_symmetry.space_group_name_H-M   'P 1'
#
loop_
_entity.id
_entity.type
_entity.pdbx_description
1 polymer ?
#
loop_
_entity_poly.entity_id
_entity_poly.type
_entity_poly.pdbx_seq_one_letter_code
_entity_poly.pdbx_strand_id
1 'polypeptide(L)'
;MATPPATPSPTVTSSRRRQRSTRLTVAAALLVLAAVAVLGAAVTGSWLLGLLAGVLAVVLGAAATRITHAELMASRREANRDRAQQARDYLELALARDAEHADVVSQLEARIEQRETTLTEMSEELAAAQRRLVDERRSAKEQLAGAERALESERRRSASSLDAAEERAAEAIAVVAELEHELAELRAELDTLIAATSITPHRRAV
;
A
#
# COMPACT_ATOMS: atom_id res chain seq x y z
N MET A 1 4.57 14.46 -6.26
CA MET A 1 4.70 14.88 -4.85
C MET A 1 3.77 16.08 -4.66
N ALA A 2 2.51 15.83 -4.29
CA ALA A 2 1.47 16.86 -4.26
C ALA A 2 1.49 17.57 -2.91
N THR A 3 1.63 18.90 -2.93
CA THR A 3 1.58 19.77 -1.75
C THR A 3 0.18 19.75 -1.13
N PRO A 4 0.05 19.60 0.19
CA PRO A 4 -1.25 19.68 0.85
C PRO A 4 -1.81 21.12 0.73
N PRO A 5 -3.14 21.30 0.55
CA PRO A 5 -3.75 22.62 0.52
C PRO A 5 -3.61 23.29 1.89
N ALA A 6 -3.11 24.53 1.89
CA ALA A 6 -2.98 25.35 3.08
C ALA A 6 -4.38 25.62 3.66
N THR A 7 -4.63 25.15 4.88
CA THR A 7 -5.87 25.42 5.62
C THR A 7 -5.91 26.91 5.98
N PRO A 8 -6.91 27.69 5.52
CA PRO A 8 -7.04 29.07 5.94
C PRO A 8 -7.34 29.09 7.45
N SER A 9 -6.41 29.61 8.23
CA SER A 9 -6.63 29.85 9.66
C SER A 9 -7.75 30.88 9.80
N PRO A 10 -8.82 30.63 10.58
CA PRO A 10 -9.86 31.61 10.80
C PRO A 10 -9.24 32.80 11.53
N THR A 11 -9.03 33.89 10.80
CA THR A 11 -8.71 35.18 11.39
C THR A 11 -9.93 35.61 12.19
N VAL A 12 -9.90 35.35 13.50
CA VAL A 12 -10.90 35.88 14.41
C VAL A 12 -10.68 37.39 14.44
N THR A 13 -11.39 38.11 13.57
CA THR A 13 -11.38 39.57 13.57
C THR A 13 -11.93 40.04 14.91
N SER A 14 -11.02 40.48 15.76
CA SER A 14 -11.23 41.28 16.96
C SER A 14 -11.90 42.62 16.59
N SER A 15 -13.19 42.60 16.22
CA SER A 15 -13.97 43.81 15.94
C SER A 15 -14.84 44.28 17.11
N ARG A 16 -14.75 43.63 18.29
CA ARG A 16 -15.57 43.97 19.48
C ARG A 16 -14.91 44.97 20.42
N ARG A 17 -14.18 45.95 19.91
CA ARG A 17 -13.89 47.14 20.73
C ARG A 17 -15.18 47.95 20.80
N ARG A 18 -16.08 47.55 21.71
CA ARG A 18 -17.39 48.15 21.99
C ARG A 18 -17.34 49.65 21.78
N GLN A 19 -17.92 50.08 20.67
CA GLN A 19 -18.15 51.49 20.39
C GLN A 19 -18.95 52.02 21.58
N ARG A 20 -18.38 52.99 22.31
CA ARG A 20 -19.06 53.58 23.47
C ARG A 20 -20.36 54.21 22.96
N SER A 21 -21.50 53.59 23.28
CA SER A 21 -22.79 54.06 22.80
C SER A 21 -23.05 55.47 23.35
N THR A 22 -23.21 56.44 22.46
CA THR A 22 -23.44 57.85 22.79
C THR A 22 -24.65 58.04 23.71
N ARG A 23 -25.64 57.14 23.61
CA ARG A 23 -26.84 57.13 24.46
C ARG A 23 -26.53 56.81 25.93
N LEU A 24 -25.64 55.87 26.19
CA LEU A 24 -25.21 55.53 27.55
C LEU A 24 -24.35 56.64 28.16
N THR A 25 -23.54 57.33 27.35
CA THR A 25 -22.80 58.52 27.81
C THR A 25 -23.74 59.69 28.16
N VAL A 26 -24.82 59.88 27.40
CA VAL A 26 -25.87 60.87 27.73
C VAL A 26 -26.58 60.50 29.02
N ALA A 27 -26.98 59.24 29.21
CA ALA A 27 -27.60 58.79 30.46
C ALA A 27 -26.68 59.02 31.67
N ALA A 28 -25.39 58.71 31.54
CA ALA A 28 -24.40 58.99 32.58
C ALA A 28 -24.26 60.50 32.88
N ALA A 29 -24.23 61.34 31.83
CA ALA A 29 -24.16 62.79 31.99
C ALA A 29 -25.39 63.37 32.72
N LEU A 30 -26.59 62.86 32.43
CA LEU A 30 -27.83 63.28 33.12
C LEU A 30 -27.78 62.95 34.62
N LEU A 31 -27.24 61.78 35.00
CA LEU A 31 -27.08 61.40 36.39
C LEU A 31 -26.04 62.26 37.12
N VAL A 32 -24.92 62.57 36.46
CA VAL A 32 -23.91 63.48 37.02
C VAL A 32 -24.49 64.89 37.22
N LEU A 33 -25.25 65.40 36.24
CA LEU A 33 -25.89 66.70 36.33
C LEU A 33 -26.93 66.76 37.46
N ALA A 34 -27.73 65.70 37.63
CA ALA A 34 -28.65 65.57 38.76
C ALA A 34 -27.92 65.60 40.10
N ALA A 35 -26.80 64.86 40.23
CA ALA A 35 -26.00 64.84 41.46
C ALA A 35 -25.40 66.22 41.78
N VAL A 36 -24.85 66.92 40.78
CA VAL A 36 -24.30 68.27 40.94
C VAL A 36 -25.38 69.26 41.36
N ALA A 37 -26.58 69.18 40.77
CA ALA A 37 -27.70 70.05 41.13
C ALA A 37 -28.13 69.85 42.60
N VAL A 38 -28.23 68.60 43.06
CA VAL A 38 -28.60 68.29 44.45
C VAL A 38 -27.51 68.74 45.44
N LEU A 39 -26.24 68.49 45.14
CA LEU A 39 -25.11 68.94 45.98
C LEU A 39 -25.05 70.47 46.05
N GLY A 40 -25.23 71.16 44.91
CA GLY A 40 -25.28 72.61 44.86
C GLY A 40 -26.42 73.18 45.70
N ALA A 41 -27.62 72.61 45.61
CA ALA A 41 -28.75 73.03 46.44
C ALA A 41 -28.49 72.79 47.93
N ALA A 42 -27.85 71.68 48.31
CA ALA A 42 -27.54 71.37 49.70
C ALA A 42 -26.62 72.43 50.36
N VAL A 43 -25.61 72.93 49.63
CA VAL A 43 -24.69 73.97 50.13
C VAL A 43 -25.39 75.30 50.41
N THR A 44 -26.45 75.62 49.67
CA THR A 44 -27.20 76.88 49.89
C THR A 44 -28.04 76.90 51.17
N GLY A 45 -28.33 75.73 51.76
CA GLY A 45 -29.19 75.61 52.95
C GLY A 45 -30.66 75.96 52.73
N SER A 46 -31.08 76.26 51.49
CA SER A 46 -32.46 76.63 51.16
C SER A 46 -33.35 75.41 50.93
N TRP A 47 -34.37 75.26 51.76
CA TRP A 47 -35.39 74.20 51.65
C TRP A 47 -36.08 74.17 50.27
N LEU A 48 -36.46 75.34 49.74
CA LEU A 48 -37.13 75.43 48.43
C LEU A 48 -36.22 74.99 47.28
N LEU A 49 -34.95 75.38 47.31
CA LEU A 49 -33.98 74.94 46.30
C LEU A 49 -33.69 73.44 46.40
N GLY A 50 -33.65 72.90 47.62
CA GLY A 50 -33.52 71.45 47.85
C GLY A 50 -34.68 70.66 47.26
N LEU A 51 -35.92 71.11 47.47
CA LEU A 51 -37.11 70.46 46.87
C LEU A 51 -37.07 70.49 45.35
N LEU A 52 -36.80 71.65 44.74
CA LEU A 52 -36.73 71.78 43.28
C LEU A 52 -35.62 70.91 42.69
N ALA A 53 -34.44 70.89 43.31
CA ALA A 53 -33.33 70.03 42.90
C ALA A 53 -33.68 68.53 43.04
N GLY A 54 -34.40 68.15 44.10
CA GLY A 54 -34.90 66.79 44.28
C GLY A 54 -35.86 66.34 43.19
N VAL A 55 -36.86 67.17 42.85
CA VAL A 55 -37.79 66.89 41.74
C VAL A 55 -37.03 66.78 40.42
N LEU A 56 -36.12 67.71 40.14
CA LEU A 56 -35.28 67.69 38.94
C LEU A 56 -34.42 66.42 38.86
N ALA A 57 -33.83 66.00 39.98
CA ALA A 57 -33.02 64.78 40.05
C ALA A 57 -33.84 63.52 39.76
N VAL A 58 -35.07 63.43 40.26
CA VAL A 58 -35.96 62.29 39.97
C VAL A 58 -36.33 62.26 38.48
N VAL A 59 -36.64 63.42 37.88
CA VAL A 59 -36.96 63.49 36.44
C VAL A 59 -35.76 63.08 35.59
N LEU A 60 -34.57 63.60 35.89
CA LEU A 60 -33.32 63.26 35.19
C LEU A 60 -32.95 61.77 35.37
N GLY A 61 -33.11 61.23 36.58
CA GLY A 61 -32.87 59.81 36.88
C GLY A 61 -33.84 58.87 36.14
N ALA A 62 -35.12 59.24 36.09
CA ALA A 62 -36.12 58.49 35.31
C ALA A 62 -35.80 58.51 33.81
N ALA A 63 -35.40 59.66 33.26
CA ALA A 63 -34.97 59.78 31.87
C ALA A 63 -33.73 58.92 31.57
N ALA A 64 -32.70 58.97 32.43
CA ALA A 64 -31.49 58.16 32.29
C ALA A 64 -31.78 56.65 32.35
N THR A 65 -32.67 56.23 33.24
CA THR A 65 -33.10 54.82 33.37
C THR A 65 -33.84 54.35 32.12
N ARG A 66 -34.75 55.18 31.58
CA ARG A 66 -35.48 54.86 30.34
C ARG A 66 -34.54 54.71 29.14
N ILE A 67 -33.57 55.62 29.00
CA ILE A 67 -32.55 55.55 27.94
C ILE A 67 -31.74 54.26 28.05
N THR A 68 -31.24 53.96 29.25
CA THR A 68 -30.43 52.76 29.51
C THR A 68 -31.22 51.48 29.26
N HIS A 69 -32.49 51.45 29.68
CA HIS A 69 -33.36 50.29 29.47
C HIS A 69 -33.65 50.06 27.98
N ALA A 70 -33.96 51.12 27.22
CA ALA A 70 -34.20 51.02 25.78
C ALA A 70 -32.97 50.48 25.04
N GLU A 71 -31.77 50.98 25.40
CA GLU A 71 -30.52 50.54 24.79
C GLU A 71 -30.18 49.09 25.14
N LEU A 72 -30.46 48.65 26.38
CA LEU A 72 -30.28 47.26 26.78
C LEU A 72 -31.18 46.31 25.99
N MET A 73 -32.45 46.68 25.80
CA MET A 73 -33.39 45.87 25.03
C MET A 73 -33.02 45.81 23.55
N ALA A 74 -32.59 46.93 22.97
CA ALA A 74 -32.06 46.96 21.61
C ALA A 74 -30.83 46.06 21.47
N SER A 75 -29.85 46.21 22.38
CA SER A 75 -28.62 45.39 22.40
C SER A 75 -28.91 43.89 22.54
N ARG A 76 -29.91 43.52 23.35
CA ARG A 76 -30.32 42.11 23.49
C ARG A 76 -30.92 41.56 22.20
N ARG A 77 -31.77 42.34 21.51
CA ARG A 77 -32.36 41.94 20.23
C ARG A 77 -31.30 41.78 19.15
N GLU A 78 -30.39 42.74 19.04
CA GLU A 78 -29.25 42.69 18.12
C GLU A 78 -28.42 41.43 18.36
N ALA A 79 -28.01 41.19 19.62
CA ALA A 79 -27.20 40.02 19.97
C ALA A 79 -27.89 38.69 19.67
N ASN A 80 -29.21 38.61 19.83
CA ASN A 80 -29.97 37.40 19.47
C ASN A 80 -30.07 37.23 17.96
N ARG A 81 -30.24 38.33 17.21
CA ARG A 81 -30.23 38.31 15.74
C ARG A 81 -28.87 37.88 15.20
N ASP A 82 -27.78 38.41 15.77
CA ASP A 82 -26.41 38.05 15.40
C ASP A 82 -26.12 36.57 15.65
N ARG A 83 -26.53 36.04 16.81
CA ARG A 83 -26.38 34.60 17.10
C ARG A 83 -27.19 33.74 16.14
N ALA A 84 -28.41 34.16 15.81
CA ALA A 84 -29.24 33.45 14.84
C ALA A 84 -28.60 33.48 13.44
N GLN A 85 -28.01 34.61 13.03
CA GLN A 85 -27.29 34.71 11.76
C GLN A 85 -26.04 33.82 11.77
N GLN A 86 -25.22 33.90 12.82
CA GLN A 86 -24.05 33.03 12.98
C GLN A 86 -24.42 31.55 12.91
N ALA A 87 -25.50 31.13 13.57
CA ALA A 87 -25.97 29.75 13.51
C ALA A 87 -26.35 29.32 12.08
N ARG A 88 -26.96 30.22 11.29
CA ARG A 88 -27.27 29.96 9.87
C ARG A 88 -26.01 29.87 9.02
N ASP A 89 -25.07 30.80 9.20
CA ASP A 89 -23.81 30.80 8.46
C ASP A 89 -22.99 29.53 8.77
N TYR A 90 -22.95 29.10 10.04
CA TYR A 90 -22.32 27.85 10.44
C TYR A 90 -23.02 26.62 9.86
N LEU A 91 -24.36 26.63 9.82
CA LEU A 91 -25.12 25.54 9.20
C LEU A 91 -24.83 25.44 7.71
N GLU A 92 -24.79 26.57 6.99
CA GLU A 92 -24.46 26.61 5.57
C GLU A 92 -23.04 26.07 5.32
N LEU A 93 -22.06 26.49 6.13
CA LEU A 93 -20.70 25.98 6.04
C LEU A 93 -20.61 24.48 6.35
N ALA A 94 -21.38 24.00 7.33
CA ALA A 94 -21.44 22.58 7.67
C ALA A 94 -22.02 21.76 6.51
N LEU A 95 -23.14 22.19 5.92
CA LEU A 95 -23.76 21.53 4.77
C LEU A 95 -22.82 21.50 3.55
N ALA A 96 -22.10 22.60 3.29
CA ALA A 96 -21.11 22.64 2.21
C ALA A 96 -19.96 21.64 2.44
N ARG A 97 -19.46 21.53 3.68
CA ARG A 97 -18.43 20.55 4.04
C ARG A 97 -18.93 19.12 3.98
N ASP A 98 -20.16 18.86 4.41
CA ASP A 98 -20.75 17.52 4.35
C ASP A 98 -20.88 17.04 2.89
N ALA A 99 -21.27 17.93 1.97
CA ALA A 99 -21.29 17.64 0.54
C ALA A 99 -19.88 17.34 -0.02
N GLU A 100 -18.88 18.15 0.32
CA GLU A 100 -17.48 17.92 -0.08
C GLU A 100 -16.96 16.58 0.49
N HIS A 101 -17.25 16.29 1.76
CA HIS A 101 -16.85 15.04 2.39
C HIS A 101 -17.51 13.82 1.75
N ALA A 102 -18.79 13.90 1.39
CA ALA A 102 -19.48 12.83 0.68
C ALA A 102 -18.81 12.52 -0.67
N ASP A 103 -18.46 13.55 -1.44
CA ASP A 103 -17.76 13.39 -2.71
C ASP A 103 -16.38 12.74 -2.51
N VAL A 104 -15.62 13.17 -1.50
CA VAL A 104 -14.30 12.59 -1.20
C VAL A 104 -14.41 11.14 -0.76
N VAL A 105 -15.37 10.79 0.09
CA VAL A 105 -15.60 9.41 0.53
C VAL A 105 -15.93 8.52 -0.67
N SER A 106 -16.85 8.94 -1.54
CA SER A 106 -17.22 8.16 -2.73
C SER A 106 -16.02 7.91 -3.67
N GLN A 107 -15.15 8.91 -3.85
CA GLN A 107 -13.94 8.77 -4.66
C GLN A 107 -12.92 7.80 -4.03
N LEU A 108 -12.80 7.81 -2.70
CA LEU A 108 -11.92 6.89 -2.00
C LEU A 108 -12.45 5.46 -2.03
N GLU A 109 -13.76 5.27 -1.86
CA GLU A 109 -14.42 3.97 -2.00
C GLU A 109 -14.20 3.38 -3.40
N ALA A 110 -14.44 4.16 -4.45
CA ALA A 110 -14.21 3.71 -5.84
C ALA A 110 -12.74 3.33 -6.10
N ARG A 111 -11.78 4.08 -5.52
CA ARG A 111 -10.35 3.76 -5.63
C ARG A 111 -9.96 2.50 -4.86
N ILE A 112 -10.60 2.24 -3.71
CA ILE A 112 -10.37 1.02 -2.93
C ILE A 112 -10.89 -0.17 -3.72
N GLU A 113 -12.13 -0.12 -4.22
CA GLU A 113 -12.73 -1.19 -5.02
C GLU A 113 -11.91 -1.49 -6.27
N GLN A 114 -11.44 -0.46 -6.98
CA GLN A 114 -10.55 -0.63 -8.13
C GLN A 114 -9.25 -1.35 -7.74
N ARG A 115 -8.63 -0.97 -6.61
CA ARG A 115 -7.40 -1.60 -6.14
C ARG A 115 -7.62 -3.04 -5.68
N GLU A 116 -8.73 -3.32 -5.00
CA GLU A 116 -9.09 -4.68 -4.60
C GLU A 116 -9.27 -5.59 -5.82
N THR A 117 -9.95 -5.09 -6.85
CA THR A 117 -10.10 -5.81 -8.14
C THR A 117 -8.75 -6.13 -8.76
N THR A 118 -7.86 -5.13 -8.87
CA THR A 118 -6.50 -5.34 -9.40
C THR A 118 -5.70 -6.32 -8.53
N LEU A 119 -5.82 -6.26 -7.21
CA LEU A 119 -5.13 -7.19 -6.32
C LEU A 119 -5.63 -8.63 -6.51
N THR A 120 -6.93 -8.83 -6.69
CA THR A 120 -7.51 -10.13 -7.00
C THR A 120 -6.98 -10.66 -8.33
N GLU A 121 -7.02 -9.86 -9.40
CA GLU A 121 -6.48 -10.22 -10.72
C GLU A 121 -4.99 -10.62 -10.62
N MET A 122 -4.16 -9.79 -9.97
CA MET A 122 -2.74 -10.09 -9.78
C MET A 122 -2.52 -11.37 -8.96
N SER A 123 -3.36 -11.63 -7.96
CA SER A 123 -3.27 -12.85 -7.16
C SER A 123 -3.62 -14.11 -7.96
N GLU A 124 -4.61 -14.03 -8.85
CA GLU A 124 -5.00 -15.12 -9.74
C GLU A 124 -3.93 -15.40 -10.79
N GLU A 125 -3.38 -14.35 -11.41
CA GLU A 125 -2.27 -14.44 -12.35
C GLU A 125 -1.04 -15.06 -11.69
N LEU A 126 -0.70 -14.64 -10.47
CA LEU A 126 0.40 -15.21 -9.71
C LEU A 126 0.17 -16.69 -9.41
N ALA A 127 -1.03 -17.07 -8.97
CA ALA A 127 -1.38 -18.46 -8.73
C ALA A 127 -1.35 -19.31 -10.01
N ALA A 128 -1.75 -18.75 -11.15
CA ALA A 128 -1.64 -19.40 -12.46
C ALA A 128 -0.18 -19.57 -12.89
N ALA A 129 0.66 -18.54 -12.73
CA ALA A 129 2.08 -18.60 -13.04
C ALA A 129 2.81 -19.64 -12.17
N GLN A 130 2.51 -19.69 -10.86
CA GLN A 130 3.06 -20.69 -9.96
C GLN A 130 2.67 -22.12 -10.36
N ARG A 131 1.41 -22.35 -10.75
CA ARG A 131 0.95 -23.66 -11.27
C ARG A 131 1.71 -24.06 -12.53
N ARG A 132 1.84 -23.15 -13.51
CA ARG A 132 2.61 -23.40 -14.73
C ARG A 132 4.06 -23.76 -14.45
N LEU A 133 4.73 -23.05 -13.53
CA LEU A 133 6.11 -23.36 -13.14
C LEU A 133 6.24 -24.75 -12.49
N VAL A 134 5.26 -25.17 -11.69
CA VAL A 134 5.23 -26.52 -11.11
C VAL A 134 5.04 -27.58 -12.19
N ASP A 135 4.12 -27.36 -13.13
CA ASP A 135 3.84 -28.29 -14.23
C ASP A 135 5.04 -28.39 -15.21
N GLU A 136 5.68 -27.27 -15.53
CA GLU A 136 6.92 -27.23 -16.32
C GLU A 136 8.04 -27.97 -15.61
N ARG A 137 8.25 -27.74 -14.31
CA ARG A 137 9.24 -28.51 -13.54
C ARG A 137 8.93 -29.99 -13.51
N ARG A 138 7.66 -30.37 -13.35
CA ARG A 138 7.23 -31.76 -13.33
C ARG A 138 7.49 -32.43 -14.68
N SER A 139 7.06 -31.82 -15.77
CA SER A 139 7.26 -32.34 -17.13
C SER A 139 8.74 -32.44 -17.50
N ALA A 140 9.56 -31.44 -17.13
CA ALA A 140 11.01 -31.50 -17.32
C ALA A 140 11.64 -32.65 -16.53
N LYS A 141 11.20 -32.89 -15.30
CA LYS A 141 11.68 -34.01 -14.47
C LYS A 141 11.29 -35.37 -15.07
N GLU A 142 10.08 -35.48 -15.60
CA GLU A 142 9.60 -36.69 -16.29
C GLU A 142 10.38 -36.94 -17.60
N GLN A 143 10.69 -35.89 -18.36
CA GLN A 143 11.53 -35.97 -19.56
C GLN A 143 12.96 -36.41 -19.23
N LEU A 144 13.58 -35.81 -18.20
CA LEU A 144 14.92 -36.21 -17.74
C LEU A 144 14.93 -37.68 -17.30
N ALA A 145 13.96 -38.10 -16.49
CA ALA A 145 13.85 -39.50 -16.07
C ALA A 145 13.60 -40.45 -17.27
N GLY A 146 12.85 -40.01 -18.28
CA GLY A 146 12.65 -40.75 -19.52
C GLY A 146 13.94 -40.90 -20.33
N ALA A 147 14.71 -39.82 -20.47
CA ALA A 147 16.00 -39.81 -21.16
C ALA A 147 17.03 -40.68 -20.44
N GLU A 148 17.11 -40.60 -19.11
CA GLU A 148 17.98 -41.46 -18.29
C GLU A 148 17.68 -42.94 -18.49
N ARG A 149 16.39 -43.33 -18.45
CA ARG A 149 15.98 -44.73 -18.71
C ARG A 149 16.32 -45.19 -20.13
N ALA A 150 16.14 -44.31 -21.12
CA ALA A 150 16.48 -44.61 -22.51
C ALA A 150 17.99 -44.85 -22.66
N LEU A 151 18.82 -43.94 -22.13
CA LEU A 151 20.28 -44.07 -22.11
C LEU A 151 20.74 -45.32 -21.37
N GLU A 152 20.11 -45.66 -20.24
CA GLU A 152 20.43 -46.88 -19.51
C GLU A 152 20.09 -48.14 -20.32
N SER A 153 18.95 -48.15 -21.02
CA SER A 153 18.57 -49.26 -21.90
C SER A 153 19.54 -49.44 -23.07
N GLU A 154 20.02 -48.33 -23.64
CA GLU A 154 21.01 -48.34 -24.71
C GLU A 154 22.36 -48.84 -24.19
N ARG A 155 22.81 -48.36 -23.03
CA ARG A 155 24.02 -48.86 -22.37
C ARG A 155 23.96 -50.36 -22.13
N ARG A 156 22.82 -50.89 -21.65
CA ARG A 156 22.63 -52.33 -21.45
C ARG A 156 22.71 -53.12 -22.76
N ARG A 157 22.09 -52.61 -23.84
CA ARG A 157 22.21 -53.23 -25.16
C ARG A 157 23.64 -53.21 -25.67
N SER A 158 24.33 -52.09 -25.57
CA SER A 158 25.74 -51.97 -25.96
C SER A 158 26.63 -52.91 -25.16
N ALA A 159 26.45 -52.99 -23.84
CA ALA A 159 27.16 -53.96 -22.99
C ALA A 159 26.91 -55.41 -23.43
N SER A 160 25.65 -55.80 -23.64
CA SER A 160 25.32 -57.16 -24.11
C SER A 160 25.91 -57.48 -25.49
N SER A 161 26.02 -56.47 -26.38
CA SER A 161 26.62 -56.65 -27.70
C SER A 161 28.15 -56.77 -27.65
N LEU A 162 28.78 -56.11 -26.67
CA LEU A 162 30.21 -56.24 -26.39
C LEU A 162 30.52 -57.62 -25.81
N ASP A 163 29.78 -58.07 -24.80
CA ASP A 163 29.93 -59.41 -24.21
C ASP A 163 29.81 -60.50 -25.29
N ALA A 164 28.79 -60.41 -26.15
CA ALA A 164 28.59 -61.36 -27.25
C ALA A 164 29.67 -61.27 -28.36
N ALA A 165 30.36 -60.14 -28.49
CA ALA A 165 31.49 -60.00 -29.42
C ALA A 165 32.79 -60.54 -28.80
N GLU A 166 33.01 -60.31 -27.51
CA GLU A 166 34.12 -60.86 -26.74
C GLU A 166 34.04 -62.39 -26.67
N GLU A 167 32.86 -62.96 -26.46
CA GLU A 167 32.66 -64.41 -26.47
C GLU A 167 32.98 -65.03 -27.84
N ARG A 168 32.48 -64.45 -28.94
CA ARG A 168 32.84 -64.87 -30.30
C ARG A 168 34.33 -64.72 -30.60
N ALA A 169 34.98 -63.68 -30.07
CA ALA A 169 36.41 -63.48 -30.24
C ALA A 169 37.20 -64.54 -29.46
N ALA A 170 36.79 -64.87 -28.23
CA ALA A 170 37.39 -65.93 -27.43
C ALA A 170 37.25 -67.30 -28.10
N GLU A 171 36.06 -67.62 -28.64
CA GLU A 171 35.81 -68.81 -29.44
C GLU A 171 36.73 -68.86 -30.67
N ALA A 172 36.83 -67.76 -31.44
CA ALA A 172 37.71 -67.69 -32.61
C ALA A 172 39.19 -67.86 -32.24
N ILE A 173 39.65 -67.25 -31.15
CA ILE A 173 41.02 -67.42 -30.63
C ILE A 173 41.27 -68.89 -30.26
N ALA A 174 40.31 -69.55 -29.60
CA ALA A 174 40.42 -70.95 -29.25
C ALA A 174 40.51 -71.86 -30.50
N VAL A 175 39.65 -71.63 -31.50
CA VAL A 175 39.70 -72.38 -32.78
C VAL A 175 41.00 -72.12 -33.53
N VAL A 176 41.51 -70.88 -33.54
CA VAL A 176 42.81 -70.57 -34.16
C VAL A 176 43.94 -71.29 -33.43
N ALA A 177 43.95 -71.29 -32.10
CA ALA A 177 44.96 -72.00 -31.32
C ALA A 177 44.90 -73.53 -31.56
N GLU A 178 43.70 -74.09 -31.70
CA GLU A 178 43.49 -75.50 -32.07
C GLU A 178 44.00 -75.80 -33.48
N LEU A 179 43.66 -74.98 -34.48
CA LEU A 179 44.17 -75.11 -35.85
C LEU A 179 45.69 -74.92 -35.95
N GLU A 180 46.27 -74.00 -35.18
CA GLU A 180 47.72 -73.84 -35.08
C GLU A 180 48.39 -75.08 -34.47
N HIS A 181 47.75 -75.69 -33.47
CA HIS A 181 48.20 -76.95 -32.88
C HIS A 181 48.13 -78.10 -33.90
N GLU A 182 47.01 -78.27 -34.60
CA GLU A 182 46.85 -79.26 -35.67
C GLU A 182 47.88 -79.04 -36.79
N LEU A 183 48.13 -77.79 -37.19
CA LEU A 183 49.16 -77.47 -38.19
C LEU A 183 50.57 -77.82 -37.69
N ALA A 184 50.89 -77.57 -36.42
CA ALA A 184 52.17 -77.93 -35.84
C ALA A 184 52.36 -79.46 -35.80
N GLU A 185 51.30 -80.21 -35.47
CA GLU A 185 51.28 -81.68 -35.50
C GLU A 185 51.45 -82.22 -36.93
N LEU A 186 50.62 -81.77 -37.88
CA LEU A 186 50.72 -82.16 -39.29
C LEU A 186 52.09 -81.85 -39.90
N ARG A 187 52.68 -80.71 -39.52
CA ARG A 187 54.03 -80.34 -39.97
C ARG A 187 55.10 -81.27 -39.38
N ALA A 188 54.97 -81.64 -38.11
CA ALA A 188 55.84 -82.63 -37.50
C ALA A 188 55.70 -84.01 -38.18
N GLU A 189 54.47 -84.45 -38.48
CA GLU A 189 54.24 -85.68 -39.26
C GLU A 189 54.90 -85.61 -40.64
N LEU A 190 54.74 -84.50 -41.36
CA LEU A 190 55.37 -84.30 -42.68
C LEU A 190 56.91 -84.36 -42.58
N ASP A 191 57.50 -83.72 -41.58
CA ASP A 191 58.95 -83.75 -41.34
C ASP A 191 59.43 -85.18 -41.05
N THR A 192 58.66 -85.99 -40.31
CA THR A 192 58.97 -87.42 -40.10
C THR A 192 58.86 -88.26 -41.38
N LEU A 193 57.85 -88.02 -42.22
CA LEU A 193 57.69 -88.70 -43.51
C LEU A 193 58.79 -88.33 -44.50
N ILE A 194 59.17 -87.05 -44.57
CA ILE A 194 60.29 -86.58 -45.38
C ILE A 194 61.59 -87.21 -44.88
N ALA A 195 61.82 -87.26 -43.58
CA ALA A 195 62.98 -87.96 -43.00
C ALA A 195 62.98 -89.45 -43.41
N ALA A 196 61.85 -90.16 -43.29
CA ALA A 196 61.73 -91.57 -43.72
C ALA A 196 61.99 -91.78 -45.22
N THR A 197 61.54 -90.85 -46.07
CA THR A 197 61.72 -90.94 -47.53
C THR A 197 63.14 -90.58 -47.95
N SER A 198 63.77 -89.60 -47.29
CA SER A 198 65.17 -89.21 -47.52
C SER A 198 66.18 -90.25 -47.02
N ILE A 199 65.78 -91.14 -46.11
CA ILE A 199 66.54 -92.33 -45.70
C ILE A 199 66.43 -93.47 -46.74
N THR A 200 65.69 -93.28 -47.84
CA THR A 200 65.67 -94.22 -48.97
C THR A 200 66.53 -93.74 -50.16
N PRO A 201 67.87 -93.90 -50.14
CA PRO A 201 68.66 -93.90 -51.36
C PRO A 201 68.40 -95.18 -52.16
N HIS A 202 67.87 -94.95 -53.36
CA HIS A 202 67.86 -95.81 -54.54
C HIS A 202 69.02 -96.83 -54.60
N ARG A 203 68.71 -98.11 -54.36
CA ARG A 203 69.50 -99.22 -54.88
C ARG A 203 69.13 -99.41 -56.36
N ARG A 204 69.73 -98.61 -57.25
CA ARG A 204 69.77 -98.93 -58.68
C ARG A 204 71.03 -99.73 -58.97
N ALA A 205 70.78 -100.93 -59.49
CA ALA A 205 71.75 -101.81 -60.12
C ALA A 205 72.54 -101.07 -61.21
N VAL A 206 73.87 -101.22 -61.20
CA VAL A 206 74.68 -102.08 -62.07
C VAL A 206 75.96 -102.42 -61.29
#